data_AF-A0A7Y5SWQ4-F1
#
_entry.id   AF-A0A7Y5SWQ4-F1
#
_cell.length_a   1.000
_cell.length_b   1.000
_cell.length_c   1.000
_cell.angle_alpha   90.00
_cell.angle_beta   90.00
_cell.angle_gamma   90.00
#
_symmetry.space_group_name_H-M   'P 1'
#
loop_
_entity.id
_entity.type
_entity.pdbx_description
1 polymer ?
#
loop_
_entity_poly.entity_id
_entity_poly.type
_entity_poly.pdbx_seq_one_letter_code
_entity_poly.pdbx_strand_id
1 'polypeptide(L)'
;MRRAFSLIEVLVAVALVAGLAMAMSGFIWGVRMRRDSIATDAARLQGIATLFAHIETDVLTCVAGDAGKAGIQGGPDSLRLLTRGVGLVWGGQGPDVGDLQGAEYVFKGDRVSGTRWRGASREGDLGDDTIIEGVGLVRFRYFDQGQWVTRFDSAQAGRLPAAIEVSVWFVSPPDLDTDTLDESEWSIPAEESGFGAALLSDEPTRVAAGADANEMLTGRPANPDRVRVIAIPDGPDAWGAR
;
A
#
# COMPACT_ATOMS: atom_id res chain seq x y z
N MET A 1 -42.18 -57.58 -8.82
CA MET A 1 -40.90 -57.89 -8.13
C MET A 1 -40.39 -56.60 -7.50
N ARG A 2 -40.46 -56.46 -6.16
CA ARG A 2 -39.86 -55.33 -5.44
C ARG A 2 -38.51 -55.83 -4.90
N ARG A 3 -37.41 -55.42 -5.51
CA ARG A 3 -36.07 -55.65 -4.94
C ARG A 3 -35.88 -54.60 -3.85
N ALA A 4 -35.83 -55.03 -2.58
CA ALA A 4 -35.46 -54.17 -1.48
C ALA A 4 -33.96 -53.85 -1.60
N PHE A 5 -33.60 -52.56 -1.47
CA PHE A 5 -32.20 -52.12 -1.44
C PHE A 5 -31.47 -52.77 -0.25
N SER A 6 -30.22 -53.17 -0.46
CA SER A 6 -29.43 -53.74 0.62
C SER A 6 -28.97 -52.64 1.59
N LEU A 7 -28.90 -52.95 2.89
CA LEU A 7 -28.51 -51.99 3.93
C LEU A 7 -27.11 -51.40 3.69
N ILE A 8 -26.20 -52.22 3.13
CA ILE A 8 -24.84 -51.79 2.76
C ILE A 8 -24.85 -50.74 1.64
N GLU A 9 -25.74 -50.87 0.66
CA GLU A 9 -25.85 -49.93 -0.46
C GLU A 9 -26.35 -48.56 0.00
N VAL A 10 -27.28 -48.54 0.96
CA VAL A 10 -27.75 -47.30 1.60
C VAL A 10 -26.62 -46.65 2.39
N LEU A 11 -25.84 -47.42 3.15
CA LEU A 11 -24.70 -46.89 3.90
C LEU A 11 -23.62 -46.29 2.98
N VAL A 12 -23.31 -46.97 1.87
CA VAL A 12 -22.36 -46.45 0.87
C VAL A 12 -22.90 -45.17 0.24
N ALA A 13 -24.18 -45.12 -0.15
CA ALA A 13 -24.78 -43.91 -0.70
C ALA A 13 -24.71 -42.73 0.29
N VAL A 14 -25.01 -42.98 1.58
CA VAL A 14 -24.90 -41.95 2.62
C VAL A 14 -23.46 -41.48 2.82
N ALA A 15 -22.49 -42.39 2.83
CA ALA A 15 -21.08 -42.04 2.95
C ALA A 15 -20.60 -41.19 1.76
N LEU A 16 -21.00 -41.54 0.54
CA LEU A 16 -20.69 -40.76 -0.66
C LEU A 16 -21.32 -39.36 -0.63
N VAL A 17 -22.59 -39.26 -0.21
CA VAL A 17 -23.26 -37.96 -0.07
C VAL A 17 -22.59 -37.11 1.01
N ALA A 18 -22.19 -37.70 2.14
CA ALA A 18 -21.49 -37.00 3.20
C ALA A 18 -20.10 -36.52 2.76
N GLY A 19 -19.33 -37.37 2.06
CA GLY A 19 -18.04 -37.00 1.48
C GLY A 19 -18.15 -35.86 0.47
N LEU A 20 -19.15 -35.94 -0.42
CA LEU A 20 -19.42 -34.89 -1.39
C LEU A 20 -19.81 -33.57 -0.71
N ALA A 21 -20.65 -33.63 0.33
CA ALA A 21 -21.03 -32.44 1.09
C ALA A 21 -19.81 -31.77 1.75
N MET A 22 -18.90 -32.55 2.34
CA MET A 22 -17.66 -32.03 2.93
C MET A 22 -16.75 -31.37 1.88
N ALA A 23 -16.55 -32.02 0.73
CA ALA A 23 -15.75 -31.46 -0.37
C ALA A 23 -16.35 -30.13 -0.88
N MET A 24 -17.67 -30.07 -1.05
CA MET A 24 -18.37 -28.85 -1.45
C MET A 24 -18.24 -27.74 -0.39
N SER A 25 -18.35 -28.07 0.89
CA SER A 25 -18.16 -27.11 1.99
C SER A 25 -16.74 -26.53 1.99
N GLY A 26 -15.71 -27.36 1.82
CA GLY A 26 -14.32 -26.92 1.72
C GLY A 26 -14.09 -25.99 0.53
N PHE A 27 -14.65 -26.33 -0.64
CA PHE A 27 -14.57 -25.48 -1.83
C PHE A 27 -15.22 -24.10 -1.61
N ILE A 28 -16.42 -24.06 -1.01
CA ILE A 28 -17.10 -22.79 -0.73
C ILE A 28 -16.27 -21.90 0.20
N TRP A 29 -15.63 -22.49 1.21
CA TRP A 29 -14.74 -21.76 2.12
C TRP A 29 -13.50 -21.24 1.40
N GLY A 30 -12.86 -22.08 0.58
CA GLY A 30 -11.72 -21.68 -0.24
C GLY A 30 -12.04 -20.52 -1.19
N VAL A 31 -13.22 -20.54 -1.83
CA VAL A 31 -13.67 -19.43 -2.69
C VAL A 31 -13.88 -18.15 -1.90
N ARG A 32 -14.42 -18.22 -0.68
CA ARG A 32 -14.59 -17.04 0.19
C ARG A 32 -13.24 -16.44 0.58
N MET A 33 -12.33 -17.26 1.10
CA MET A 33 -10.98 -16.80 1.50
C MET A 33 -10.23 -16.14 0.32
N ARG A 34 -10.31 -16.73 -0.88
CA ARG A 34 -9.71 -16.13 -2.08
C ARG A 34 -10.32 -14.79 -2.45
N ARG A 35 -11.65 -14.66 -2.36
CA ARG A 35 -12.34 -13.39 -2.63
C ARG A 35 -11.95 -12.31 -1.64
N ASP A 36 -11.84 -12.66 -0.36
CA ASP A 36 -11.45 -11.71 0.69
C ASP A 36 -10.01 -11.21 0.47
N SER A 37 -9.08 -12.11 0.16
CA SER A 37 -7.70 -11.74 -0.20
C SER A 37 -7.64 -10.79 -1.40
N ILE A 38 -8.36 -11.11 -2.48
CA ILE A 38 -8.41 -10.25 -3.68
C ILE A 38 -9.00 -8.88 -3.36
N ALA A 39 -10.04 -8.82 -2.52
CA ALA A 39 -10.65 -7.55 -2.12
C ALA A 39 -9.68 -6.69 -1.29
N THR A 40 -8.93 -7.31 -0.37
CA THR A 40 -7.89 -6.61 0.40
C THR A 40 -6.78 -6.08 -0.49
N ASP A 41 -6.29 -6.89 -1.43
CA ASP A 41 -5.24 -6.46 -2.37
C ASP A 41 -5.72 -5.34 -3.30
N ALA A 42 -6.96 -5.43 -3.79
CA ALA A 42 -7.57 -4.38 -4.60
C ALA A 42 -7.70 -3.07 -3.81
N ALA A 43 -8.14 -3.13 -2.55
CA ALA A 43 -8.24 -1.95 -1.68
C ALA A 43 -6.86 -1.31 -1.43
N ARG A 44 -5.81 -2.12 -1.22
CA ARG A 44 -4.43 -1.64 -1.07
C ARG A 44 -3.92 -0.97 -2.34
N LEU A 45 -4.14 -1.58 -3.51
CA LEU A 45 -3.75 -1.02 -4.80
C LEU A 45 -4.48 0.28 -5.12
N GLN A 46 -5.76 0.36 -4.79
CA GLN A 46 -6.53 1.59 -4.96
C GLN A 46 -6.05 2.68 -4.00
N GLY A 47 -5.88 2.36 -2.71
CA GLY A 47 -5.42 3.29 -1.69
C GLY A 47 -4.04 3.86 -2.01
N ILE A 48 -3.11 3.04 -2.52
CA ILE A 48 -1.76 3.53 -2.87
C ILE A 48 -1.80 4.42 -4.12
N ALA A 49 -2.63 4.07 -5.11
CA ALA A 49 -2.82 4.90 -6.29
C ALA A 49 -3.40 6.26 -5.90
N THR A 50 -4.39 6.28 -5.01
CA THR A 50 -4.97 7.53 -4.46
C THR A 50 -3.94 8.34 -3.69
N LEU A 51 -3.16 7.71 -2.80
CA LEU A 51 -2.10 8.38 -2.04
C LEU A 51 -1.07 9.03 -2.96
N PHE A 52 -0.56 8.28 -3.95
CA PHE A 52 0.42 8.81 -4.90
C PHE A 52 -0.17 9.91 -5.77
N ALA A 53 -1.40 9.76 -6.28
CA ALA A 53 -2.04 10.80 -7.06
C ALA A 53 -2.25 12.09 -6.26
N HIS A 54 -2.63 11.97 -4.98
CA HIS A 54 -2.79 13.09 -4.07
C HIS A 54 -1.47 13.82 -3.81
N ILE A 55 -0.42 13.09 -3.42
CA ILE A 55 0.91 13.68 -3.18
C ILE A 55 1.47 14.27 -4.48
N GLU A 56 1.32 13.59 -5.62
CA GLU A 56 1.79 14.09 -6.92
C GLU A 56 1.10 15.39 -7.31
N THR A 57 -0.23 15.46 -7.18
CA THR A 57 -0.99 16.70 -7.43
C THR A 57 -0.53 17.84 -6.52
N ASP A 58 -0.35 17.56 -5.24
CA ASP A 58 0.07 18.56 -4.26
C ASP A 58 1.52 19.02 -4.49
N VAL A 59 2.43 18.11 -4.85
CA VAL A 59 3.82 18.44 -5.20
C VAL A 59 3.90 19.27 -6.48
N LEU A 60 3.11 18.93 -7.50
CA LEU A 60 3.06 19.68 -8.77
C LEU A 60 2.51 21.10 -8.61
N THR A 61 1.76 21.35 -7.55
CA THR A 61 1.17 22.66 -7.24
C THR A 61 1.82 23.33 -6.03
N CYS A 62 2.91 22.75 -5.53
CA CYS A 62 3.60 23.22 -4.33
C CYS A 62 4.28 24.56 -4.57
N VAL A 63 4.24 25.43 -3.57
CA VAL A 63 4.98 26.70 -3.56
C VAL A 63 6.13 26.62 -2.57
N ALA A 64 7.21 27.37 -2.78
CA ALA A 64 8.37 27.36 -1.88
C ALA A 64 8.06 27.85 -0.44
N GLY A 65 7.05 28.70 -0.31
CA GLY A 65 6.52 29.20 0.95
C GLY A 65 5.57 30.37 0.74
N ASP A 66 4.84 30.74 1.79
CA ASP A 66 3.98 31.92 1.83
C ASP A 66 4.03 32.56 3.23
N ALA A 67 4.07 33.89 3.29
CA ALA A 67 4.05 34.68 4.52
C ALA A 67 4.97 34.18 5.66
N GLY A 68 6.17 33.70 5.31
CA GLY A 68 7.17 33.19 6.26
C GLY A 68 6.98 31.74 6.70
N LYS A 69 6.04 31.00 6.09
CA LYS A 69 5.86 29.57 6.31
C LYS A 69 6.51 28.75 5.21
N ALA A 70 7.04 27.60 5.61
CA ALA A 70 7.61 26.62 4.70
C ALA A 70 6.53 26.08 3.76
N GLY A 71 6.84 26.10 2.47
CA GLY A 71 6.11 25.42 1.42
C GLY A 71 6.12 23.90 1.56
N ILE A 72 7.26 23.35 1.98
CA ILE A 72 7.40 21.94 2.34
C ILE A 72 8.01 21.84 3.72
N GLN A 73 7.32 21.12 4.60
CA GLN A 73 7.84 20.69 5.88
C GLN A 73 7.69 19.17 5.97
N GLY A 74 8.83 18.49 5.96
CA GLY A 74 8.92 17.06 5.77
C GLY A 74 9.65 16.35 6.90
N GLY A 75 9.00 15.34 7.47
CA GLY A 75 9.56 14.38 8.41
C GLY A 75 9.74 12.99 7.76
N PRO A 76 10.24 12.00 8.52
CA PRO A 76 10.39 10.64 7.99
C PRO A 76 9.06 9.94 7.71
N ASP A 77 8.00 10.31 8.44
CA ASP A 77 6.68 9.67 8.48
C ASP A 77 5.51 10.66 8.28
N SER A 78 5.82 11.94 8.09
CA SER A 78 4.84 12.98 7.81
C SER A 78 5.34 13.94 6.74
N LEU A 79 4.43 14.43 5.91
CA LEU A 79 4.70 15.37 4.84
C LEU A 79 3.63 16.45 4.84
N ARG A 80 4.04 17.70 5.06
CA ARG A 80 3.18 18.87 4.96
C ARG A 80 3.59 19.73 3.77
N LEU A 81 2.62 20.11 2.95
CA LEU A 81 2.80 20.96 1.78
C LEU A 81 1.87 22.16 1.84
N LEU A 82 2.34 23.29 1.31
CA LEU A 82 1.50 24.39 0.85
C LEU A 82 1.43 24.34 -0.67
N THR A 83 0.22 24.43 -1.19
CA THR A 83 -0.09 24.23 -2.60
C THR A 83 -0.97 25.37 -3.11
N ARG A 84 -0.95 25.60 -4.42
CA ARG A 84 -1.94 26.47 -5.08
C ARG A 84 -3.05 25.63 -5.70
N GLY A 85 -4.28 25.98 -5.37
CA GLY A 85 -5.47 25.32 -5.89
C GLY A 85 -6.68 26.24 -5.86
N VAL A 86 -7.62 25.97 -6.77
CA VAL A 86 -8.88 26.72 -6.82
C VAL A 86 -9.90 25.98 -5.97
N GLY A 87 -10.31 26.58 -4.85
CA GLY A 87 -11.39 26.06 -4.03
C GLY A 87 -12.74 26.56 -4.52
N LEU A 88 -13.68 25.65 -4.80
CA LEU A 88 -15.07 26.06 -5.06
C LEU A 88 -15.67 26.60 -3.76
N VAL A 89 -16.16 27.83 -3.78
CA VAL A 89 -16.91 28.42 -2.66
C VAL A 89 -18.36 27.95 -2.80
N TRP A 90 -18.79 27.04 -1.93
CA TRP A 90 -20.21 26.66 -1.84
C TRP A 90 -20.80 27.24 -0.56
N GLY A 91 -21.77 28.15 -0.68
CA GLY A 91 -22.47 28.77 0.45
C GLY A 91 -21.63 29.79 1.21
N GLY A 92 -21.62 31.03 0.73
CA GLY A 92 -20.72 32.11 1.15
C GLY A 92 -20.58 32.40 2.65
N GLN A 93 -19.49 33.11 2.94
CA GLN A 93 -18.93 33.57 4.22
C GLN A 93 -17.96 32.61 4.92
N GLY A 94 -16.74 32.57 4.39
CA GLY A 94 -15.50 32.40 5.14
C GLY A 94 -14.47 33.43 4.63
N PRO A 95 -13.56 33.95 5.48
CA PRO A 95 -12.47 34.79 5.00
C PRO A 95 -11.53 33.93 4.14
N ASP A 96 -10.88 34.57 3.18
CA ASP A 96 -9.92 34.02 2.21
C ASP A 96 -10.49 33.35 0.95
N VAL A 97 -10.75 34.20 -0.05
CA VAL A 97 -10.69 33.86 -1.48
C VAL A 97 -9.21 33.79 -1.86
N GLY A 98 -8.47 32.87 -1.25
CA GLY A 98 -7.06 32.64 -1.52
C GLY A 98 -6.88 31.34 -2.30
N ASP A 99 -6.00 31.35 -3.30
CA ASP A 99 -5.61 30.14 -4.03
C ASP A 99 -4.73 29.21 -3.17
N LEU A 100 -4.27 29.67 -2.01
CA LEU A 100 -3.38 28.90 -1.16
C LEU A 100 -4.16 27.84 -0.39
N GLN A 101 -3.67 26.61 -0.45
CA GLN A 101 -4.20 25.46 0.27
C GLN A 101 -3.04 24.78 1.00
N GLY A 102 -3.37 24.00 2.02
CA GLY A 102 -2.41 23.12 2.67
C GLY A 102 -2.88 21.68 2.68
N ALA A 103 -1.90 20.79 2.60
CA ALA A 103 -2.11 19.36 2.69
C ALA A 103 -1.11 18.76 3.68
N GLU A 104 -1.55 17.76 4.44
CA GLU A 104 -0.72 17.03 5.40
C GLU A 104 -1.01 15.54 5.26
N TYR A 105 0.05 14.77 5.09
CA TYR A 105 0.02 13.31 5.05
C TYR A 105 0.75 12.78 6.26
N VAL A 106 0.11 11.90 7.04
CA VAL A 106 0.69 11.36 8.28
C VAL A 106 0.52 9.86 8.31
N PHE A 107 1.61 9.15 8.57
CA PHE A 107 1.55 7.74 8.91
C PHE A 107 1.20 7.56 10.38
N LYS A 108 0.14 6.78 10.67
CA LYS A 108 -0.39 6.55 12.03
C LYS A 108 -0.55 5.07 12.28
N GLY A 109 0.53 4.41 12.69
CA GLY A 109 0.52 3.00 13.12
C GLY A 109 0.33 2.02 11.97
N ASP A 110 -0.89 1.91 11.46
CA ASP A 110 -1.32 0.95 10.43
C ASP A 110 -1.94 1.60 9.19
N ARG A 111 -2.01 2.93 9.15
CA ARG A 111 -2.71 3.69 8.11
C ARG A 111 -1.96 4.96 7.73
N VAL A 112 -2.28 5.47 6.55
CA VAL A 112 -1.90 6.83 6.14
C VAL A 112 -3.14 7.68 6.05
N SER A 113 -3.09 8.81 6.72
CA SER A 113 -4.15 9.80 6.67
C SER A 113 -3.72 11.04 5.88
N GLY A 114 -4.70 11.71 5.30
CA GLY A 114 -4.54 12.98 4.63
C GLY A 114 -5.50 14.01 5.22
N THR A 115 -4.99 15.20 5.53
CA THR A 115 -5.84 16.35 5.85
C THR A 115 -5.55 17.46 4.84
N ARG A 116 -6.61 18.14 4.37
CA ARG A 116 -6.49 19.34 3.54
C ARG A 116 -7.21 20.52 4.18
N TRP A 117 -6.68 21.72 3.99
CA TRP A 117 -7.28 22.97 4.49
C TRP A 117 -7.04 24.13 3.53
N ARG A 118 -7.74 25.25 3.77
CA ARG A 118 -7.57 26.50 3.02
C ARG A 118 -6.62 27.45 3.75
N GLY A 119 -5.82 28.18 2.99
CA GLY A 119 -4.85 29.15 3.49
C GLY A 119 -3.57 28.51 4.04
N ALA A 120 -2.72 29.36 4.60
CA ALA A 120 -1.37 28.97 5.02
C ALA A 120 -1.33 28.20 6.37
N SER A 121 -2.45 28.11 7.10
CA SER A 121 -2.54 27.44 8.42
C SER A 121 -3.70 26.47 8.43
N ARG A 122 -3.48 25.32 9.08
CA ARG A 122 -4.57 24.46 9.52
C ARG A 122 -5.34 25.18 10.63
N GLU A 123 -6.60 25.51 10.39
CA GLU A 123 -7.50 26.14 11.37
C GLU A 123 -8.61 25.15 11.74
N GLY A 124 -8.81 24.96 13.05
CA GLY A 124 -9.80 24.01 13.58
C GLY A 124 -9.40 22.54 13.50
N ASP A 125 -10.29 21.68 13.99
CA ASP A 125 -10.19 20.23 13.84
C ASP A 125 -10.92 19.80 12.57
N LEU A 126 -10.14 19.62 11.50
CA LEU A 126 -10.65 19.26 10.17
C LEU A 126 -10.84 17.76 9.97
N GLY A 127 -10.66 16.96 11.03
CA GLY A 127 -10.66 15.52 10.94
C GLY A 127 -9.42 14.96 10.24
N ASP A 128 -9.41 13.65 10.11
CA ASP A 128 -8.30 12.88 9.57
C ASP A 128 -8.85 11.84 8.60
N ASP A 129 -8.79 12.13 7.30
CA ASP A 129 -9.33 11.23 6.29
C ASP A 129 -8.31 10.12 6.03
N THR A 130 -8.70 8.89 6.35
CA THR A 130 -7.85 7.72 6.08
C THR A 130 -7.83 7.46 4.58
N ILE A 131 -6.64 7.53 3.97
CA ILE A 131 -6.45 7.30 2.53
C ILE A 131 -6.23 5.81 2.27
N ILE A 132 -5.42 5.17 3.12
CA ILE A 132 -5.04 3.76 2.97
C ILE A 132 -4.78 3.14 4.33
N GLU A 133 -5.21 1.88 4.51
CA GLU A 133 -5.02 1.05 5.70
C GLU A 133 -4.11 -0.15 5.39
N GLY A 134 -3.70 -0.86 6.44
CA GLY A 134 -2.83 -2.04 6.32
C GLY A 134 -1.39 -1.69 5.92
N VAL A 135 -0.95 -0.47 6.22
CA VAL A 135 0.41 0.02 5.95
C VAL A 135 1.29 -0.28 7.16
N GLY A 136 2.38 -1.02 6.95
CA GLY A 136 3.35 -1.33 8.01
C GLY A 136 4.39 -0.22 8.21
N LEU A 137 4.74 0.49 7.13
CA LEU A 137 5.68 1.61 7.16
C LEU A 137 5.42 2.56 6.00
N VAL A 138 5.59 3.86 6.26
CA VAL A 138 5.84 4.87 5.22
C VAL A 138 7.16 5.54 5.50
N ARG A 139 7.91 5.82 4.43
CA ARG A 139 9.13 6.63 4.49
C ARG A 139 9.07 7.73 3.44
N PHE A 140 9.28 8.95 3.89
CA PHE A 140 9.55 10.08 3.02
C PHE A 140 11.06 10.37 2.97
N ARG A 141 11.58 10.60 1.76
CA ARG A 141 12.93 11.16 1.55
C ARG A 141 12.85 12.35 0.59
N TYR A 142 13.78 13.27 0.75
CA TYR A 142 13.85 14.52 0.00
C TYR A 142 15.19 14.58 -0.71
N PHE A 143 15.19 14.81 -2.01
CA PHE A 143 16.41 14.97 -2.79
C PHE A 143 16.82 16.44 -2.77
N ASP A 144 17.90 16.75 -2.08
CA ASP A 144 18.44 18.11 -1.97
C ASP A 144 19.95 18.09 -2.25
N GLN A 145 20.40 19.00 -3.12
CA GLN A 145 21.81 19.15 -3.48
C GLN A 145 22.54 17.84 -3.85
N GLY A 146 21.86 16.93 -4.56
CA GLY A 146 22.47 15.66 -4.99
C GLY A 146 22.46 14.55 -3.94
N GLN A 147 21.81 14.76 -2.79
CA GLN A 147 21.75 13.80 -1.68
C GLN A 147 20.29 13.55 -1.26
N TRP A 148 20.00 12.32 -0.83
CA TRP A 148 18.71 11.99 -0.21
C TRP A 148 18.77 12.23 1.30
N VAL A 149 17.89 13.07 1.82
CA VAL A 149 17.74 13.35 3.26
C VAL A 149 16.36 12.92 3.76
N THR A 150 16.22 12.65 5.06
CA THR A 150 14.97 12.15 5.66
C THR A 150 14.10 13.24 6.29
N ARG A 151 14.58 14.49 6.27
CA ARG A 151 13.86 15.68 6.76
C ARG A 151 14.18 16.85 5.85
N PHE A 152 13.20 17.71 5.63
CA PHE A 152 13.38 18.90 4.83
C PHE A 152 12.45 20.02 5.31
N ASP A 153 12.95 21.24 5.35
CA ASP A 153 12.18 22.44 5.66
C ASP A 153 12.55 23.52 4.63
N SER A 154 11.61 23.86 3.75
CA SER A 154 11.86 24.79 2.65
C SER A 154 12.08 26.23 3.12
N ALA A 155 11.54 26.62 4.29
CA ALA A 155 11.80 27.94 4.86
C ALA A 155 13.25 28.04 5.38
N GLN A 156 13.76 26.97 6.00
CA GLN A 156 15.15 26.92 6.47
C GLN A 156 16.14 26.80 5.30
N ALA A 157 15.80 25.99 4.29
CA ALA A 157 16.65 25.79 3.12
C ALA A 157 16.60 26.98 2.13
N GLY A 158 15.56 27.81 2.21
CA GLY A 158 15.30 28.91 1.27
C GLY A 158 14.96 28.43 -0.15
N ARG A 159 14.58 27.15 -0.31
CA ARG A 159 14.28 26.51 -1.59
C ARG A 159 13.42 25.26 -1.39
N LEU A 160 12.85 24.75 -2.48
CA LEU A 160 12.24 23.42 -2.53
C LEU A 160 13.31 22.34 -2.72
N PRO A 161 13.06 21.09 -2.29
CA PRO A 161 13.88 19.96 -2.72
C PRO A 161 13.60 19.68 -4.21
N ALA A 162 14.53 19.02 -4.88
CA ALA A 162 14.43 18.70 -6.29
C ALA A 162 13.42 17.56 -6.56
N ALA A 163 13.29 16.62 -5.62
CA ALA A 163 12.34 15.53 -5.68
C ALA A 163 11.95 15.01 -4.29
N ILE A 164 10.83 14.31 -4.20
CA ILE A 164 10.39 13.57 -3.02
C ILE A 164 10.25 12.10 -3.39
N GLU A 165 10.79 11.22 -2.55
CA GLU A 165 10.52 9.79 -2.58
C GLU A 165 9.49 9.44 -1.51
N VAL A 166 8.44 8.74 -1.93
CA VAL A 166 7.45 8.12 -1.05
C VAL A 166 7.59 6.61 -1.18
N SER A 167 8.01 5.96 -0.09
CA SER A 167 8.13 4.51 -0.01
C SER A 167 7.09 3.95 0.97
N VAL A 168 6.38 2.90 0.57
CA VAL A 168 5.31 2.28 1.36
C VAL A 168 5.54 0.78 1.46
N TRP A 169 5.40 0.24 2.66
CA TRP A 169 5.39 -1.18 2.97
C TRP A 169 4.03 -1.53 3.56
N PHE A 170 3.41 -2.59 3.06
CA PHE A 170 2.20 -3.16 3.62
C PHE A 170 2.53 -4.12 4.75
N VAL A 171 1.61 -4.23 5.71
CA VAL A 171 1.62 -5.37 6.62
C VAL A 171 1.30 -6.58 5.75
N SER A 172 2.29 -7.47 5.54
CA SER A 172 1.96 -8.78 4.99
C SER A 172 0.91 -9.38 5.93
N PRO A 173 -0.26 -9.82 5.44
CA PRO A 173 -1.10 -10.64 6.27
C PRO A 173 -0.20 -11.77 6.82
N PRO A 174 -0.38 -12.21 8.07
CA PRO A 174 0.27 -13.45 8.48
C PRO A 174 -0.12 -14.46 7.41
N ASP A 175 0.85 -14.87 6.60
CA ASP A 175 0.63 -15.89 5.61
C ASP A 175 -0.06 -17.02 6.38
N LEU A 176 -1.17 -17.53 5.85
CA LEU A 176 -1.54 -18.88 6.21
C LEU A 176 -0.32 -19.69 5.81
N ASP A 177 0.52 -20.04 6.77
CA ASP A 177 1.73 -20.83 6.57
C ASP A 177 1.35 -22.00 5.67
N THR A 178 1.60 -21.85 4.37
CA THR A 178 1.56 -22.97 3.42
C THR A 178 2.67 -23.97 3.73
N ASP A 179 3.51 -23.69 4.74
CA ASP A 179 4.42 -24.61 5.41
C ASP A 179 3.73 -25.54 6.43
N THR A 180 2.40 -25.46 6.61
CA THR A 180 1.65 -26.40 7.48
C THR A 180 0.52 -27.15 6.79
N LEU A 181 0.48 -27.15 5.45
CA LEU A 181 -0.10 -28.31 4.78
C LEU A 181 0.89 -29.45 4.94
N ASP A 182 0.76 -30.18 6.04
CA ASP A 182 1.39 -31.46 6.24
C ASP A 182 1.03 -32.34 5.03
N GLU A 183 1.93 -32.43 4.04
CA GLU A 183 1.77 -33.24 2.84
C GLU A 183 1.56 -34.73 3.20
N SER A 184 1.75 -35.12 4.46
CA SER A 184 1.47 -36.46 4.94
C SER A 184 -0.03 -36.77 5.13
N GLU A 185 -0.92 -35.77 5.24
CA GLU A 185 -2.35 -36.02 5.51
C GLU A 185 -3.19 -36.22 4.23
N TRP A 186 -2.64 -35.96 3.05
CA TRP A 186 -3.27 -36.29 1.76
C TRP A 186 -2.41 -37.21 0.91
N SER A 187 -1.96 -38.32 1.51
CA SER A 187 -1.45 -39.46 0.74
C SER A 187 -2.60 -40.12 -0.01
N ILE A 188 -2.83 -39.70 -1.26
CA ILE A 188 -3.55 -40.56 -2.21
C ILE A 188 -2.65 -41.78 -2.42
N PRO A 189 -3.10 -43.02 -2.14
CA PRO A 189 -2.26 -44.21 -2.31
C PRO A 189 -1.74 -44.26 -3.75
N ALA A 190 -0.41 -44.35 -3.87
CA ALA A 190 0.36 -44.15 -5.10
C ALA A 190 0.20 -45.26 -6.16
N GLU A 191 -0.90 -46.01 -6.16
CA GLU A 191 -1.09 -47.12 -7.11
C GLU A 191 -2.01 -46.80 -8.30
N GLU A 192 -2.69 -45.64 -8.34
CA GLU A 192 -3.42 -45.22 -9.54
C GLU A 192 -3.33 -43.71 -9.82
N SER A 193 -2.28 -43.26 -10.51
CA SER A 193 -2.35 -42.05 -11.36
C SER A 193 -1.10 -41.88 -12.24
N GLY A 194 -1.08 -42.55 -13.39
CA GLY A 194 -0.09 -42.34 -14.45
C GLY A 194 -0.29 -41.04 -15.26
N PHE A 195 -0.79 -39.96 -14.66
CA PHE A 195 -1.08 -38.70 -15.35
C PHE A 195 -0.79 -37.50 -14.44
N GLY A 196 0.36 -36.83 -14.59
CA GLY A 196 0.47 -35.41 -14.16
C GLY A 196 1.79 -34.87 -13.61
N ALA A 197 2.82 -35.68 -13.35
CA ALA A 197 4.00 -35.22 -12.59
C ALA A 197 5.13 -34.52 -13.39
N ALA A 198 4.86 -33.98 -14.58
CA ALA A 198 5.93 -33.50 -15.49
C ALA A 198 5.92 -32.00 -15.83
N LEU A 199 5.11 -31.15 -15.18
CA LEU A 199 4.84 -29.80 -15.69
C LEU A 199 5.19 -28.59 -14.81
N LEU A 200 5.83 -28.74 -13.64
CA LEU A 200 6.04 -27.59 -12.73
C LEU A 200 7.43 -27.57 -12.06
N SER A 201 8.48 -27.45 -12.86
CA SER A 201 9.79 -27.05 -12.35
C SER A 201 10.42 -26.04 -13.30
N ASP A 202 10.13 -24.76 -13.09
CA ASP A 202 10.89 -23.65 -13.65
C ASP A 202 10.96 -22.52 -12.59
N GLU A 203 12.11 -22.42 -11.92
CA GLU A 203 12.41 -21.33 -10.98
C GLU A 203 13.17 -20.21 -11.71
N PRO A 204 12.69 -18.95 -11.69
CA PRO A 204 13.49 -17.84 -12.17
C PRO A 204 14.40 -17.30 -11.06
N THR A 205 15.70 -17.49 -11.25
CA THR A 205 16.78 -16.82 -10.51
C THR A 205 16.63 -15.29 -10.62
N ARG A 206 16.49 -14.58 -9.49
CA ARG A 206 16.55 -13.11 -9.45
C ARG A 206 17.87 -12.61 -8.87
N VAL A 207 18.52 -11.76 -9.67
CA VAL A 207 19.81 -11.11 -9.45
C VAL A 207 19.71 -10.07 -8.31
N ALA A 208 20.62 -10.14 -7.34
CA ALA A 208 20.73 -9.18 -6.24
C ALA A 208 21.38 -7.86 -6.71
N ALA A 209 20.71 -6.74 -6.43
CA ALA A 209 21.29 -5.39 -6.53
C ALA A 209 21.50 -4.85 -5.10
N GLY A 210 22.66 -4.20 -4.90
CA GLY A 210 23.30 -3.95 -3.60
C GLY A 210 22.48 -3.18 -2.57
N ALA A 211 22.52 -3.67 -1.34
CA ALA A 211 21.96 -3.05 -0.14
C ALA A 211 23.07 -2.29 0.62
N ASP A 212 22.78 -1.03 0.94
CA ASP A 212 23.63 -0.17 1.76
C ASP A 212 23.59 -0.61 3.23
N ALA A 213 24.76 -0.69 3.87
CA ALA A 213 25.02 -1.28 5.19
C ALA A 213 24.34 -0.61 6.40
N ASN A 214 23.38 0.30 6.19
CA ASN A 214 22.63 0.98 7.26
C ASN A 214 21.22 0.37 7.49
N GLU A 215 20.83 -0.65 6.72
CA GLU A 215 19.51 -1.30 6.76
C GLU A 215 19.35 -2.39 7.84
N MET A 216 20.43 -2.79 8.52
CA MET A 216 20.43 -3.97 9.39
C MET A 216 19.78 -3.78 10.78
N LEU A 217 19.24 -2.59 11.10
CA LEU A 217 18.87 -2.22 12.48
C LEU A 217 17.36 -2.20 12.80
N THR A 218 16.45 -2.52 11.86
CA THR A 218 14.99 -2.38 12.13
C THR A 218 14.13 -3.61 11.85
N GLY A 219 14.68 -4.73 11.36
CA GLY A 219 13.92 -5.96 11.15
C GLY A 219 12.78 -5.85 10.12
N ARG A 220 12.79 -4.82 9.25
CA ARG A 220 11.83 -4.63 8.16
C ARG A 220 12.47 -4.95 6.81
N PRO A 221 11.68 -5.44 5.82
CA PRO A 221 12.22 -5.83 4.52
C PRO A 221 12.89 -4.64 3.80
N ALA A 222 14.09 -4.89 3.26
CA ALA A 222 14.93 -3.89 2.60
C ALA A 222 14.21 -3.18 1.44
N ASN A 223 13.31 -3.89 0.75
CA ASN A 223 12.62 -3.35 -0.40
C ASN A 223 11.18 -2.93 -0.05
N PRO A 224 10.82 -1.65 -0.25
CA PRO A 224 9.42 -1.21 -0.20
C PRO A 224 8.54 -1.90 -1.23
N ASP A 225 7.30 -2.19 -0.86
CA ASP A 225 6.30 -2.75 -1.78
C ASP A 225 5.99 -1.77 -2.91
N ARG A 226 5.94 -0.47 -2.60
CA ARG A 226 5.66 0.59 -3.56
C ARG A 226 6.57 1.77 -3.31
N VAL A 227 7.17 2.29 -4.38
CA VAL A 227 7.99 3.50 -4.37
C VAL A 227 7.54 4.41 -5.49
N ARG A 228 7.42 5.70 -5.17
CA ARG A 228 7.25 6.76 -6.16
C ARG A 228 8.25 7.86 -5.86
N VAL A 229 9.01 8.25 -6.89
CA VAL A 229 9.82 9.48 -6.86
C VAL A 229 9.09 10.52 -7.70
N ILE A 230 8.85 11.68 -7.12
CA ILE A 230 8.10 12.79 -7.73
C ILE A 230 9.04 13.99 -7.79
N ALA A 231 9.33 14.44 -9.01
CA ALA A 231 10.12 15.66 -9.22
C ALA A 231 9.29 16.90 -8.88
N ILE A 232 9.91 17.89 -8.28
CA ILE A 232 9.25 19.17 -7.96
C ILE A 232 9.56 20.15 -9.10
N PRO A 233 8.55 20.64 -9.85
CA PRO A 233 8.79 21.50 -11.01
C PRO A 233 9.59 22.76 -10.70
N ASP A 234 9.31 23.38 -9.55
CA ASP A 234 9.97 24.60 -9.08
C ASP A 234 11.16 24.30 -8.14
N GLY A 235 11.56 23.02 -8.03
CA GLY A 235 12.77 22.60 -7.33
C GLY A 235 14.03 22.85 -8.16
N PRO A 236 15.22 22.79 -7.53
CA PRO A 236 16.46 22.81 -8.29
C PRO A 236 16.54 21.58 -9.21
N ASP A 237 17.22 21.70 -10.36
CA ASP A 237 17.36 20.61 -11.32
C ASP A 237 17.90 19.34 -10.64
N ALA A 238 17.03 18.32 -10.51
CA ALA A 238 17.37 17.03 -9.91
C ALA A 238 18.40 16.26 -10.75
N TRP A 239 18.39 16.51 -12.06
CA TRP A 239 19.16 15.78 -13.06
C TRP A 239 19.88 16.84 -13.87
N GLY A 240 21.15 17.08 -13.56
CA GLY A 240 21.94 18.15 -14.17
C GLY A 240 21.71 18.21 -15.67
N ALA A 241 21.02 19.26 -16.13
CA ALA A 241 20.87 19.54 -17.54
C ALA A 241 22.29 19.73 -18.11
N ARG A 242 22.69 18.82 -18.99
CA ARG A 242 23.83 18.98 -19.88
C ARG A 242 23.34 19.54 -21.21
#